data_AF-A0A7V5FV21-F1
#
_entry.id   AF-A0A7V5FV21-F1
#
_cell.length_a   1.000
_cell.length_b   1.000
_cell.length_c   1.000
_cell.angle_alpha   90.00
_cell.angle_beta   90.00
_cell.angle_gamma   90.00
#
_symmetry.space_group_name_H-M   'P 1'
#
loop_
_entity.id
_entity.type
_entity.pdbx_description
1 polymer ?
#
loop_
_entity_poly.entity_id
_entity_poly.type
_entity_poly.pdbx_seq_one_letter_code
_entity_poly.pdbx_strand_id
1 'polypeptide(L)' 'GFNCRYFIDALQVMEGETIEACINSDESPCLISSEDDEGFLSIIMPMKL' A
#
# COMPACT_ATOMS: atom_id res chain seq x y z
N GLY A 1 13.95 -0.60 -0.57
CA GLY A 1 13.24 0.64 -0.15
C GLY A 1 12.04 0.87 -1.05
N PHE A 2 10.99 1.54 -0.58
CA PHE A 2 9.81 1.79 -1.43
C PHE A 2 9.78 3.21 -1.99
N ASN A 3 9.20 3.38 -3.17
CA ASN A 3 8.96 4.70 -3.74
C ASN A 3 7.68 5.30 -3.15
N CYS A 4 7.80 6.42 -2.44
CA CYS A 4 6.66 7.10 -1.81
C CYS A 4 5.58 7.53 -2.82
N ARG A 5 5.95 7.74 -4.10
CA ARG A 5 5.00 8.08 -5.17
C ARG A 5 3.91 7.01 -5.31
N TYR A 6 4.26 5.73 -5.21
CA TYR A 6 3.31 4.63 -5.34
C TYR A 6 2.32 4.58 -4.18
N PHE A 7 2.73 4.98 -2.97
CA PHE A 7 1.80 5.11 -1.84
C PHE A 7 0.82 6.24 -2.07
N ILE A 8 1.28 7.41 -2.54
CA ILE A 8 0.40 8.54 -2.83
C ILE A 8 -0.62 8.15 -3.91
N ASP A 9 -0.16 7.53 -5.00
CA ASP A 9 -1.04 7.13 -6.10
C ASP A 9 -2.07 6.09 -5.67
N ALA A 10 -1.69 5.13 -4.81
CA ALA A 10 -2.60 4.12 -4.25
C ALA A 10 -3.61 4.73 -3.28
N LEU A 11 -3.17 5.62 -2.38
CA LEU A 11 -4.02 6.24 -1.37
C LEU A 11 -5.00 7.25 -1.97
N GLN A 12 -4.68 7.87 -3.10
CA GLN A 12 -5.53 8.89 -3.73
C GLN A 12 -6.83 8.31 -4.33
N VAL A 13 -6.85 7.00 -4.62
CA VAL A 13 -8.01 6.32 -5.22
C VAL A 13 -8.80 5.48 -4.22
N MET A 14 -8.33 5.38 -2.98
CA MET A 14 -9.03 4.69 -1.90
C MET A 14 -10.10 5.61 -1.28
N GLU A 15 -11.21 5.04 -0.86
CA GLU A 15 -12.18 5.69 0.03
C GLU A 15 -11.90 5.33 1.51
N GLY A 16 -12.00 6.32 2.41
CA GLY A 16 -11.80 6.11 3.85
C GLY A 16 -10.73 7.00 4.47
N GLU A 17 -10.61 6.94 5.80
CA GLU A 17 -9.62 7.72 6.55
C GLU A 17 -8.44 6.86 7.01
N THR A 18 -8.66 5.54 7.10
CA THR A 18 -7.69 4.60 7.68
C THR A 18 -7.34 3.48 6.73
N ILE A 19 -6.07 3.08 6.79
CA ILE A 19 -5.47 2.10 5.89
C ILE A 19 -4.65 1.12 6.72
N GLU A 20 -4.71 -0.15 6.38
CA GLU A 20 -3.86 -1.19 6.96
C GLU A 20 -2.74 -1.52 5.97
N ALA A 21 -1.48 -1.42 6.42
CA ALA A 21 -0.32 -1.72 5.62
C ALA A 21 0.45 -2.91 6.20
N CYS A 22 0.53 -4.00 5.43
CA CYS A 22 1.23 -5.22 5.79
C CYS A 22 2.57 -5.31 5.04
N ILE A 23 3.67 -5.33 5.79
CA ILE A 23 5.04 -5.46 5.26
C ILE A 23 5.74 -6.59 6.01
N ASN A 24 6.12 -7.64 5.30
CA ASN A 24 6.81 -8.79 5.90
C ASN A 24 8.34 -8.64 5.94
N SER A 25 8.93 -8.10 4.87
CA SER A 25 10.36 -7.85 4.78
C SER A 25 10.66 -6.75 3.76
N ASP A 26 11.90 -6.31 3.76
CA ASP A 26 12.50 -5.35 2.85
C ASP A 26 12.58 -5.81 1.38
N GLU A 27 12.45 -7.11 1.12
CA GLU A 27 12.28 -7.68 -0.23
C GLU A 27 10.84 -8.14 -0.54
N SER A 28 9.94 -8.10 0.44
CA SER A 28 8.54 -8.50 0.26
C SER A 28 7.66 -7.35 -0.22
N PRO A 29 6.61 -7.62 -1.02
CA PRO A 29 5.60 -6.62 -1.35
C PRO A 29 4.93 -6.05 -0.09
N CYS A 30 4.62 -4.75 -0.14
CA CYS A 30 3.75 -4.08 0.82
C CYS A 30 2.31 -4.25 0.33
N LEU A 31 1.45 -4.80 1.17
CA LEU A 31 0.00 -4.88 0.93
C LEU A 31 -0.69 -3.73 1.65
N ILE A 32 -1.61 -3.06 0.98
CA ILE A 32 -2.43 -1.98 1.54
C ILE A 32 -3.90 -2.34 1.33
N SER A 33 -4.67 -2.31 2.40
CA SER A 33 -6.12 -2.51 2.42
C SER A 33 -6.79 -1.44 3.28
N SER A 34 -8.11 -1.32 3.19
CA SER A 34 -8.92 -0.52 4.12
C SER A 34 -10.09 -1.34 4.63
N GLU A 35 -10.49 -1.13 5.88
CA GLU A 35 -11.75 -1.66 6.39
C GLU A 35 -12.96 -0.86 5.86
N ASP A 36 -12.76 0.41 5.52
CA ASP A 36 -13.81 1.30 5.00
C ASP A 36 -14.11 1.04 3.52
N ASP A 37 -13.19 0.39 2.80
CA ASP A 37 -13.29 0.04 1.39
C ASP A 37 -13.01 -1.46 1.20
N GLU A 38 -14.04 -2.29 1.45
CA GLU A 38 -13.97 -3.77 1.42
C GLU A 38 -13.50 -4.37 0.07
N GLY A 39 -13.43 -3.56 -1.00
CA GLY A 39 -12.94 -3.97 -2.32
C GLY A 39 -11.49 -3.53 -2.60
N PHE A 40 -10.91 -2.69 -1.76
CA PHE A 40 -9.62 -2.08 -2.02
C PHE A 40 -8.45 -2.93 -1.55
N LEU A 41 -7.65 -3.37 -2.52
CA LEU A 41 -6.36 -4.01 -2.28
C LEU A 41 -5.31 -3.41 -3.21
N SER A 42 -4.29 -2.80 -2.63
CA SER A 42 -3.15 -2.26 -3.37
C SER A 42 -1.87 -2.98 -2.96
N ILE A 43 -1.00 -3.22 -3.94
CA ILE A 43 0.28 -3.92 -3.75
C ILE A 43 1.39 -3.02 -4.27
N ILE A 44 2.35 -2.70 -3.41
CA ILE A 44 3.53 -1.90 -3.76
C ILE A 44 4.76 -2.77 -3.62
N MET A 45 5.50 -2.91 -4.72
CA MET A 45 6.75 -3.68 -4.73
C MET A 45 7.92 -2.86 -4.16
N PRO A 46 8.78 -3.46 -3.33
CA PRO A 46 10.01 -2.81 -2.90
C PRO A 46 10.96 -2.68 -4.09
N MET A 47 11.66 -1.56 -4.14
CA MET A 47 12.76 -1.34 -5.09
C MET A 47 14.08 -1.67 -4.41
N LYS A 48 14.97 -2.37 -5.12
CA LYS A 48 16.37 -2.45 -4.72
C LYS A 48 17.02 -1.09 -4.97
N LEU A 49 17.65 -0.54 -3.94
CA LEU A 49 18.52 0.63 -4.04
C LEU A 49 19.95 0.18 -4.36
#